data_AF-A0A847CUF8-F1
#
_entry.id   AF-A0A847CUF8-F1
#
_cell.length_a   1.000
_cell.length_b   1.000
_cell.length_c   1.000
_cell.angle_alpha   90.00
_cell.angle_beta   90.00
_cell.angle_gamma   90.00
#
_symmetry.space_group_name_H-M   'P 1'
#
loop_
_entity.id
_entity.type
_entity.pdbx_description
1 polymer ?
#
loop_
_entity_poly.entity_id
_entity_poly.type
_entity_poly.pdbx_seq_one_letter_code
_entity_poly.pdbx_strand_id
1 'polypeptide(L)'
;MKINELRALRGPNYYSNSPVILMELDIGELEERPSDLVPDFRKNLETILPTLYEHNCSPGKPGGFFERVDRGTWAGHIVEHIAIELQCLIGHKVSFGKTFSLDEKGVYNIVYRYQNEEVGIRAGEMTVEIVEKLFENEMTDIEPLLKELQSIYESTLLGPSTKSIVDEAARRGISHIRLNEDSYVQLGQGKYQRKIQATVVDSTSSLGVEIAGNKERTKEILGENGIPVPQGKAVESLDEAAELAEEIGYPVVTKPLRGNHGRGVTTNITTPDELKHAYDLARKIDSYVVVEKYLVGYDFRMMVIDGKFQAAALREPAFVIGNGKSSSL
;
A
#
# COMPACT_ATOMS: atom_id res chain seq x y z
N MET A 1 18.21 23.70 13.33
CA MET A 1 17.31 23.95 12.19
C MET A 1 15.87 23.69 12.64
N LYS A 2 14.90 24.35 12.03
CA LYS A 2 13.49 24.23 12.39
C LYS A 2 12.63 24.15 11.14
N ILE A 3 11.83 23.10 11.06
CA ILE A 3 10.80 22.96 10.01
C ILE A 3 9.60 23.82 10.42
N ASN A 4 9.33 24.89 9.67
CA ASN A 4 8.17 25.74 9.89
C ASN A 4 6.92 25.18 9.22
N GLU A 5 7.08 24.60 8.03
CA GLU A 5 6.03 23.91 7.29
C GLU A 5 6.61 22.68 6.58
N LEU A 6 5.86 21.58 6.58
CA LEU A 6 6.15 20.39 5.77
C LEU A 6 4.84 19.80 5.27
N ARG A 7 4.64 19.82 3.96
CA ARG A 7 3.42 19.26 3.36
C ARG A 7 3.64 18.74 1.96
N ALA A 8 2.79 17.80 1.56
CA ALA A 8 2.75 17.29 0.20
C ALA A 8 1.84 18.13 -0.70
N LEU A 9 2.37 18.55 -1.86
CA LEU A 9 1.61 19.15 -2.93
C LEU A 9 1.23 18.06 -3.94
N ARG A 10 -0.02 17.60 -3.85
CA ARG A 10 -0.55 16.52 -4.68
C ARG A 10 -0.87 17.03 -6.09
N GLY A 11 -0.21 16.45 -7.10
CA GLY A 11 -0.44 16.77 -8.52
C GLY A 11 0.26 18.06 -9.00
N PRO A 12 -0.14 18.59 -10.17
CA PRO A 12 0.43 19.82 -10.73
C PRO A 12 0.22 21.02 -9.79
N ASN A 13 1.27 21.78 -9.56
CA ASN A 13 1.31 22.91 -8.64
C ASN A 13 2.25 24.01 -9.16
N TYR A 14 2.37 25.10 -8.40
CA TYR A 14 3.20 26.26 -8.77
C TYR A 14 4.67 25.91 -9.09
N TYR A 15 5.23 24.90 -8.40
CA TYR A 15 6.64 24.54 -8.52
C TYR A 15 6.92 23.46 -9.56
N SER A 16 5.96 22.57 -9.82
CA SER A 16 6.17 21.38 -10.66
C SER A 16 4.85 20.83 -11.19
N ASN A 17 4.88 20.26 -12.41
CA ASN A 17 3.76 19.51 -12.99
C ASN A 17 3.59 18.10 -12.37
N SER A 18 4.50 17.70 -11.48
CA SER A 18 4.47 16.44 -10.73
C SER A 18 4.35 16.70 -9.23
N PRO A 19 3.88 15.72 -8.44
CA PRO A 19 3.81 15.85 -6.98
C PRO A 19 5.17 16.18 -6.37
N VAL A 20 5.18 17.08 -5.40
CA VAL A 20 6.38 17.51 -4.67
C VAL A 20 6.07 17.73 -3.20
N ILE A 21 7.04 17.54 -2.33
CA ILE A 21 7.00 18.01 -0.95
C ILE A 21 7.45 19.48 -0.96
N LEU A 22 6.74 20.33 -0.22
CA LEU A 22 7.14 21.68 0.12
C LEU A 22 7.55 21.68 1.60
N MET A 23 8.78 22.09 1.86
CA MET A 23 9.32 22.30 3.20
C MET A 23 9.77 23.75 3.34
N GLU A 24 9.22 24.46 4.31
CA GLU A 24 9.78 25.73 4.78
C GLU A 24 10.73 25.43 5.94
N LEU A 25 12.01 25.73 5.73
CA LEU A 25 13.08 25.41 6.67
C LEU A 25 13.80 26.68 7.11
N ASP A 26 13.82 26.93 8.41
CA ASP A 26 14.69 27.89 9.07
C ASP A 26 16.01 27.19 9.45
N ILE A 27 17.10 27.59 8.80
CA ILE A 27 18.43 27.00 9.04
C ILE A 27 19.17 27.67 10.21
N GLY A 28 18.63 28.75 10.78
CA GLY A 28 19.16 29.44 11.94
C GLY A 28 20.60 29.91 11.74
N GLU A 29 21.45 29.64 12.74
CA GLU A 29 22.87 30.05 12.73
C GLU A 29 23.70 29.42 11.60
N LEU A 30 23.20 28.35 10.95
CA LEU A 30 23.86 27.73 9.80
C LEU A 30 23.85 28.64 8.56
N GLU A 31 23.05 29.71 8.56
CA GLU A 31 23.09 30.74 7.51
C GLU A 31 24.47 31.39 7.38
N GLU A 32 25.20 31.54 8.49
CA GLU A 32 26.54 32.13 8.54
C GLU A 32 27.66 31.09 8.42
N ARG A 33 27.30 29.80 8.34
CA ARG A 33 28.24 28.67 8.30
C ARG A 33 27.91 27.74 7.13
N PRO A 34 28.18 28.14 5.88
CA PRO A 34 28.04 27.25 4.72
C PRO A 34 29.02 26.06 4.79
N SER A 35 28.77 25.04 3.95
CA SER A 35 29.48 23.75 4.00
C SER A 35 31.01 23.82 3.89
N ASP A 36 31.56 24.82 3.20
CA ASP A 36 33.01 25.02 3.04
C ASP A 36 33.70 25.51 4.32
N LEU A 37 32.94 26.10 5.25
CA LEU A 37 33.46 26.52 6.55
C LEU A 37 33.39 25.41 7.61
N VAL A 38 32.82 24.25 7.27
CA VAL A 38 32.73 23.09 8.17
C VAL A 38 33.84 22.09 7.82
N PRO A 39 34.77 21.82 8.74
CA PRO A 39 35.85 20.85 8.51
C PRO A 39 35.29 19.48 8.11
N ASP A 40 35.95 18.77 7.19
CA ASP A 40 35.59 17.40 6.77
C ASP A 40 34.15 17.18 6.23
N PHE A 41 33.35 18.24 6.07
CA PHE A 41 31.93 18.12 5.70
C PHE A 41 31.70 17.30 4.43
N ARG A 42 32.43 17.63 3.35
CA ARG A 42 32.39 16.93 2.07
C ARG A 42 32.65 15.43 2.22
N LYS A 43 33.67 15.08 3.00
CA LYS A 43 34.14 13.71 3.23
C LYS A 43 33.15 12.92 4.08
N ASN A 44 32.62 13.54 5.13
CA ASN A 44 31.60 12.95 6.00
C ASN A 44 30.33 12.66 5.21
N LEU A 45 29.86 13.62 4.40
CA LEU A 45 28.70 13.45 3.52
C LEU A 45 28.91 12.32 2.50
N GLU A 46 30.08 12.24 1.86
CA GLU A 46 30.41 11.14 0.94
C GLU A 46 30.38 9.78 1.61
N THR A 47 30.83 9.74 2.86
CA THR A 47 30.98 8.49 3.60
C THR A 47 29.61 7.92 3.98
N ILE A 48 28.66 8.77 4.38
CA ILE A 48 27.29 8.31 4.70
C ILE A 48 26.42 8.09 3.46
N LEU A 49 26.64 8.85 2.38
CA LEU A 49 25.79 8.84 1.17
C LEU A 49 26.65 8.92 -0.10
N PRO A 50 27.40 7.87 -0.44
CA PRO A 50 28.35 7.90 -1.57
C PRO A 50 27.67 8.05 -2.94
N THR A 51 26.45 7.55 -3.07
CA THR A 51 25.64 7.58 -4.31
C THR A 51 25.13 8.97 -4.68
N LEU A 52 25.20 9.96 -3.78
CA LEU A 52 24.97 11.37 -4.09
C LEU A 52 25.88 11.89 -5.21
N TYR A 53 26.99 11.21 -5.50
CA TYR A 53 27.85 11.54 -6.64
C TYR A 53 27.09 11.48 -7.97
N GLU A 54 26.11 10.59 -8.10
CA GLU A 54 25.32 10.42 -9.33
C GLU A 54 24.24 11.50 -9.49
N HIS A 55 23.98 12.30 -8.44
CA HIS A 55 23.00 13.38 -8.49
C HIS A 55 23.48 14.55 -9.34
N ASN A 56 22.78 14.75 -10.48
CA ASN A 56 23.01 15.89 -11.36
C ASN A 56 22.39 17.16 -10.74
N CYS A 57 23.23 18.05 -10.23
CA CYS A 57 22.83 19.41 -9.82
C CYS A 57 22.85 20.37 -11.04
N SER A 58 22.70 21.69 -10.85
CA SER A 58 22.76 22.73 -11.92
C SER A 58 23.91 22.62 -12.94
N PRO A 59 25.10 22.05 -12.62
CA PRO A 59 26.13 21.78 -13.63
C PRO A 59 25.79 20.66 -14.63
N GLY A 60 24.72 19.88 -14.40
CA GLY A 60 24.21 18.84 -15.30
C GLY A 60 25.12 17.62 -15.48
N LYS A 61 26.12 17.46 -14.60
CA LYS A 61 27.13 16.39 -14.65
C LYS A 61 27.20 15.63 -13.31
N PRO A 62 27.62 14.34 -13.33
CA PRO A 62 27.98 13.61 -12.12
C PRO A 62 29.01 14.38 -11.28
N GLY A 63 28.86 14.33 -9.95
CA GLY A 63 29.68 15.07 -8.99
C GLY A 63 29.37 16.56 -8.88
N GLY A 64 28.45 17.10 -9.69
CA GLY A 64 28.13 18.53 -9.69
C GLY A 64 27.56 19.05 -8.36
N PHE A 65 26.88 18.21 -7.58
CA PHE A 65 26.45 18.56 -6.23
C PHE A 65 27.64 18.71 -5.27
N PHE A 66 28.56 17.75 -5.28
CA PHE A 66 29.74 17.80 -4.44
C PHE A 66 30.67 18.98 -4.77
N GLU A 67 30.78 19.35 -6.04
CA GLU A 67 31.48 20.60 -6.42
C GLU A 67 30.83 21.85 -5.80
N ARG A 68 29.51 21.86 -5.56
CA ARG A 68 28.84 22.96 -4.85
C ARG A 68 29.09 22.90 -3.35
N VAL A 69 29.16 21.70 -2.77
CA VAL A 69 29.51 21.51 -1.36
C VAL A 69 30.92 22.02 -1.08
N ASP A 70 31.88 21.72 -1.95
CA ASP A 70 33.27 22.18 -1.81
C ASP A 70 33.42 23.71 -1.96
N ARG A 71 32.55 24.34 -2.76
CA ARG A 71 32.52 25.81 -2.93
C ARG A 71 31.79 26.55 -1.82
N GLY A 72 31.07 25.83 -0.97
CA GLY A 72 30.16 26.40 0.01
C GLY A 72 28.73 26.46 -0.48
N THR A 73 27.85 25.73 0.21
CA THR A 73 26.41 25.81 0.02
C THR A 73 25.69 25.75 1.36
N TRP A 74 24.48 26.32 1.40
CA TRP A 74 23.64 26.39 2.59
C TRP A 74 22.94 25.06 2.89
N ALA A 75 22.64 24.86 4.18
CA ALA A 75 21.99 23.66 4.70
C ALA A 75 20.68 23.30 3.97
N GLY A 76 19.86 24.29 3.59
CA GLY A 76 18.61 24.04 2.86
C GLY A 76 18.81 23.34 1.51
N HIS A 77 19.84 23.71 0.76
CA HIS A 77 20.17 23.04 -0.51
C HIS A 77 20.75 21.64 -0.29
N ILE A 78 21.43 21.39 0.83
CA ILE A 78 21.92 20.05 1.20
C ILE A 78 20.75 19.15 1.60
N VAL A 79 19.80 19.69 2.36
CA VAL A 79 18.55 19.01 2.73
C VAL A 79 17.76 18.57 1.49
N GLU A 80 17.68 19.42 0.46
CA GLU A 80 17.04 19.06 -0.81
C GLU A 80 17.63 17.78 -1.43
N HIS A 81 18.96 17.71 -1.55
CA HIS A 81 19.62 16.59 -2.23
C HIS A 81 19.59 15.30 -1.40
N ILE A 82 19.76 15.39 -0.09
CA ILE A 82 19.70 14.21 0.79
C ILE A 82 18.27 13.66 0.86
N ALA A 83 17.23 14.52 0.91
CA ALA A 83 15.84 14.06 0.90
C ALA A 83 15.45 13.32 -0.38
N ILE A 84 16.05 13.70 -1.52
CA ILE A 84 15.91 12.96 -2.79
C ILE A 84 16.66 11.63 -2.71
N GLU A 85 17.90 11.65 -2.20
CA GLU A 85 18.77 10.46 -2.11
C GLU A 85 18.15 9.36 -1.25
N LEU A 86 17.64 9.69 -0.06
CA LEU A 86 17.02 8.71 0.83
C LEU A 86 15.87 7.96 0.15
N GLN A 87 15.10 8.64 -0.71
CA GLN A 87 14.04 8.01 -1.49
C GLN A 87 14.62 7.12 -2.61
N CYS A 88 15.67 7.56 -3.29
CA CYS A 88 16.35 6.78 -4.33
C CYS A 88 16.96 5.49 -3.77
N LEU A 89 17.53 5.53 -2.57
CA LEU A 89 18.14 4.37 -1.90
C LEU A 89 17.14 3.25 -1.58
N ILE A 90 15.85 3.58 -1.40
CA ILE A 90 14.78 2.57 -1.27
C ILE A 90 14.08 2.23 -2.61
N GLY A 91 14.64 2.69 -3.74
CA GLY A 91 14.19 2.34 -5.08
C GLY A 91 13.16 3.28 -5.72
N HIS A 92 12.87 4.44 -5.11
CA HIS A 92 12.03 5.46 -5.78
C HIS A 92 12.78 6.14 -6.93
N LYS A 93 12.04 6.51 -7.97
CA LYS A 93 12.61 7.18 -9.17
C LYS A 93 12.28 8.67 -9.15
N VAL A 94 12.93 9.41 -8.26
CA VAL A 94 12.74 10.86 -8.08
C VAL A 94 14.06 11.59 -8.27
N SER A 95 14.02 12.78 -8.87
CA SER A 95 15.26 13.52 -9.21
C SER A 95 15.10 15.05 -9.27
N PHE A 96 13.89 15.55 -9.03
CA PHE A 96 13.63 17.00 -9.08
C PHE A 96 13.71 17.58 -7.67
N GLY A 97 14.50 18.64 -7.52
CA GLY A 97 14.63 19.46 -6.33
C GLY A 97 14.82 20.92 -6.70
N LYS A 98 14.38 21.83 -5.82
CA LYS A 98 14.71 23.25 -5.90
C LYS A 98 14.58 23.95 -4.55
N THR A 99 15.60 24.73 -4.19
CA THR A 99 15.65 25.54 -2.98
C THR A 99 15.65 27.01 -3.33
N PHE A 100 14.87 27.80 -2.60
CA PHE A 100 14.73 29.24 -2.77
C PHE A 100 14.79 29.93 -1.41
N SER A 101 15.53 31.04 -1.32
CA SER A 101 15.50 31.92 -0.15
C SER A 101 14.18 32.69 -0.08
N LEU A 102 13.66 32.90 1.13
CA LEU A 102 12.54 33.80 1.39
C LEU A 102 13.03 35.19 1.80
N ASP A 103 12.09 36.12 2.03
CA ASP A 103 12.40 37.49 2.48
C ASP A 103 13.07 37.51 3.85
N GLU A 104 12.76 36.52 4.70
CA GLU A 104 13.41 36.32 6.00
C GLU A 104 14.74 35.59 5.83
N LYS A 105 15.81 36.21 6.34
CA LYS A 105 17.17 35.66 6.25
C LYS A 105 17.26 34.34 7.01
N GLY A 106 17.88 33.32 6.39
CA GLY A 106 18.00 31.98 6.96
C GLY A 106 16.77 31.09 6.75
N VAL A 107 15.69 31.60 6.13
CA VAL A 107 14.49 30.82 5.85
C VAL A 107 14.39 30.49 4.36
N TYR A 108 14.16 29.21 4.07
CA TYR A 108 14.17 28.67 2.72
C TYR A 108 12.92 27.84 2.43
N ASN A 109 12.39 27.98 1.21
CA ASN A 109 11.47 27.01 0.63
C ASN A 109 12.27 25.96 -0.14
N ILE A 110 12.18 24.71 0.33
CA ILE A 110 12.79 23.54 -0.27
C ILE A 110 11.66 22.71 -0.90
N VAL A 111 11.78 22.44 -2.19
CA VAL A 111 10.81 21.67 -2.95
C VAL A 111 11.50 20.46 -3.55
N TYR A 112 11.00 19.25 -3.29
CA TYR A 112 11.55 18.03 -3.89
C TYR A 112 10.47 17.05 -4.28
N ARG A 113 10.72 16.25 -5.32
CA ARG A 113 9.76 15.27 -5.84
C ARG A 113 9.64 14.07 -4.90
N TYR A 114 8.42 13.54 -4.79
CA TYR A 114 8.15 12.29 -4.12
C TYR A 114 7.41 11.30 -5.03
N GLN A 115 7.62 10.01 -4.77
CA GLN A 115 6.84 8.93 -5.40
C GLN A 115 5.77 8.39 -4.45
N ASN A 116 6.09 8.33 -3.16
CA ASN A 116 5.18 7.99 -2.07
C ASN A 116 5.16 9.15 -1.06
N GLU A 117 3.97 9.60 -0.67
CA GLU A 117 3.78 10.80 0.13
C GLU A 117 4.40 10.68 1.53
N GLU A 118 4.10 9.59 2.23
CA GLU A 118 4.59 9.34 3.59
C GLU A 118 6.11 9.17 3.61
N VAL A 119 6.66 8.45 2.63
CA VAL A 119 8.12 8.34 2.48
C VAL A 119 8.74 9.71 2.19
N GLY A 120 8.12 10.52 1.33
CA GLY A 120 8.61 11.86 1.01
C GLY A 120 8.67 12.77 2.23
N ILE A 121 7.58 12.84 3.00
CA ILE A 121 7.51 13.60 4.25
C ILE A 121 8.57 13.10 5.24
N ARG A 122 8.62 11.78 5.48
CA ARG A 122 9.55 11.21 6.45
C ARG A 122 11.01 11.39 6.05
N ALA A 123 11.34 11.26 4.76
CA ALA A 123 12.67 11.53 4.24
C ALA A 123 13.07 13.00 4.48
N GLY A 124 12.14 13.94 4.34
CA GLY A 124 12.34 15.35 4.68
C GLY A 124 12.73 15.56 6.15
N GLU A 125 11.96 14.98 7.07
CA GLU A 125 12.23 15.08 8.52
C GLU A 125 13.59 14.48 8.88
N MET A 126 13.86 13.24 8.46
CA MET A 126 15.14 12.55 8.71
C MET A 126 16.33 13.33 8.16
N THR A 127 16.15 13.97 7.01
CA THR A 127 17.22 14.73 6.36
C THR A 127 17.64 15.95 7.17
N VAL A 128 16.69 16.65 7.81
CA VAL A 128 17.02 17.79 8.68
C VAL A 128 17.94 17.31 9.81
N GLU A 129 17.61 16.19 10.47
CA GLU A 129 18.44 15.62 11.54
C GLU A 129 19.83 15.17 11.04
N ILE A 130 19.91 14.53 9.86
CA ILE A 130 21.19 14.12 9.25
C ILE A 130 22.06 15.34 9.00
N VAL A 131 21.49 16.40 8.42
CA VAL A 131 22.23 17.61 8.07
C VAL A 131 22.71 18.33 9.32
N GLU A 132 21.89 18.46 10.36
CA GLU A 132 22.32 19.03 11.65
C GLU A 132 23.54 18.30 12.20
N LYS A 133 23.50 16.96 12.25
CA LYS A 133 24.63 16.14 12.71
C LYS A 133 25.88 16.35 11.85
N LEU A 134 25.74 16.41 10.53
CA LEU A 134 26.87 16.68 9.63
C LEU A 134 27.51 18.05 9.89
N PHE A 135 26.71 19.09 10.16
CA PHE A 135 27.21 20.42 10.50
C PHE A 135 27.96 20.46 11.85
N GLU A 136 27.69 19.50 12.73
CA GLU A 136 28.41 19.26 13.98
C GLU A 136 29.54 18.21 13.88
N ASN A 137 29.89 17.79 12.65
CA ASN A 137 30.88 16.74 12.39
C ASN A 137 30.54 15.36 12.98
N GLU A 138 29.25 15.10 13.17
CA GLU A 138 28.73 13.80 13.60
C GLU A 138 28.23 12.98 12.42
N MET A 139 28.59 11.70 12.42
CA MET A 139 28.18 10.73 11.39
C MET A 139 26.85 10.09 11.77
N THR A 140 25.95 9.96 10.79
CA THR A 140 24.68 9.26 10.97
C THR A 140 24.72 7.89 10.30
N ASP A 141 24.31 6.85 11.02
CA ASP A 141 24.06 5.53 10.43
C ASP A 141 22.76 5.58 9.60
N ILE A 142 22.89 5.40 8.29
CA ILE A 142 21.78 5.53 7.33
C ILE A 142 20.94 4.25 7.26
N GLU A 143 21.51 3.08 7.57
CA GLU A 143 20.84 1.78 7.41
C GLU A 143 19.51 1.66 8.20
N PRO A 144 19.42 2.08 9.48
CA PRO A 144 18.16 2.07 10.21
C PRO A 144 17.09 2.99 9.59
N LEU A 145 17.51 4.14 9.06
CA LEU A 145 16.62 5.11 8.44
C LEU A 145 16.03 4.55 7.13
N LEU A 146 16.85 3.88 6.32
CA LEU A 146 16.37 3.21 5.11
C LEU A 146 15.38 2.09 5.40
N LYS A 147 15.60 1.30 6.47
CA LYS A 147 14.65 0.26 6.90
C LYS A 147 13.31 0.84 7.34
N GLU A 148 13.33 1.98 8.04
CA GLU A 148 12.12 2.69 8.42
C GLU A 148 11.36 3.19 7.18
N LEU A 149 12.04 3.85 6.24
CA LEU A 149 11.44 4.32 5.00
C LEU A 149 10.89 3.16 4.15
N GLN A 150 11.58 2.02 4.10
CA GLN A 150 11.11 0.80 3.43
C GLN A 150 9.84 0.24 4.09
N SER A 151 9.77 0.21 5.42
CA SER A 151 8.58 -0.21 6.17
C SER A 151 7.38 0.70 5.91
N ILE A 152 7.61 2.01 5.87
CA ILE A 152 6.58 3.00 5.48
C ILE A 152 6.13 2.74 4.04
N TYR A 153 7.07 2.51 3.12
CA TYR A 153 6.73 2.23 1.73
C TYR A 153 5.86 0.97 1.61
N GLU A 154 6.24 -0.12 2.26
CA GLU A 154 5.51 -1.39 2.22
C GLU A 154 4.11 -1.30 2.82
N SER A 155 3.95 -0.60 3.95
CA SER A 155 2.64 -0.41 4.59
C SER A 155 1.71 0.49 3.77
N THR A 156 2.28 1.38 2.94
CA THR A 156 1.54 2.30 2.07
C THR A 156 1.43 1.81 0.62
N LEU A 157 1.74 0.54 0.33
CA LEU A 157 1.45 -0.04 -0.98
C LEU A 157 -0.05 -0.24 -1.18
N LEU A 158 -0.47 -0.22 -2.45
CA LEU A 158 -1.83 -0.61 -2.81
C LEU A 158 -1.90 -2.13 -2.93
N GLY A 159 -2.99 -2.73 -2.46
CA GLY A 159 -3.26 -4.15 -2.71
C GLY A 159 -3.33 -4.47 -4.20
N PRO A 160 -3.07 -5.72 -4.62
CA PRO A 160 -2.86 -6.09 -6.02
C PRO A 160 -4.03 -5.70 -6.94
N SER A 161 -5.26 -5.86 -6.47
CA SER A 161 -6.46 -5.48 -7.23
C SER A 161 -6.55 -3.96 -7.43
N THR A 162 -6.39 -3.18 -6.36
CA THR A 162 -6.41 -1.71 -6.44
C THR A 162 -5.28 -1.20 -7.31
N LYS A 163 -4.08 -1.76 -7.13
CA LYS A 163 -2.90 -1.42 -7.93
C LYS A 163 -3.15 -1.66 -9.42
N SER A 164 -3.74 -2.79 -9.79
CA SER A 164 -4.04 -3.10 -11.19
C SER A 164 -4.98 -2.05 -11.83
N ILE A 165 -5.99 -1.59 -11.09
CA ILE A 165 -6.92 -0.55 -11.55
C ILE A 165 -6.20 0.80 -11.68
N VAL A 166 -5.35 1.15 -10.70
CA VAL A 166 -4.60 2.41 -10.67
C VAL A 166 -3.54 2.46 -11.78
N ASP A 167 -2.80 1.38 -11.99
CA ASP A 167 -1.78 1.26 -13.05
C ASP A 167 -2.45 1.41 -14.43
N GLU A 168 -3.61 0.77 -14.64
CA GLU A 168 -4.38 0.89 -15.88
C GLU A 168 -4.96 2.31 -16.06
N ALA A 169 -5.41 2.96 -14.98
CA ALA A 169 -5.83 4.35 -15.03
C ALA A 169 -4.67 5.27 -15.44
N ALA A 170 -3.50 5.10 -14.82
CA ALA A 170 -2.29 5.84 -15.16
C ALA A 170 -1.89 5.63 -16.63
N ARG A 171 -1.93 4.38 -17.13
CA ARG A 171 -1.66 4.05 -18.54
C ARG A 171 -2.61 4.77 -19.51
N ARG A 172 -3.85 5.03 -19.10
CA ARG A 172 -4.86 5.78 -19.88
C ARG A 172 -4.79 7.29 -19.68
N GLY A 173 -3.81 7.80 -18.91
CA GLY A 173 -3.71 9.23 -18.59
C GLY A 173 -4.78 9.71 -17.61
N ILE A 174 -5.43 8.80 -16.88
CA ILE A 174 -6.39 9.14 -15.83
C ILE A 174 -5.60 9.36 -14.54
N SER A 175 -5.64 10.58 -14.02
CA SER A 175 -5.01 10.92 -12.74
C SER A 175 -5.62 10.11 -11.60
N HIS A 176 -4.84 9.80 -10.57
CA HIS A 176 -5.34 9.14 -9.38
C HIS A 176 -4.75 9.76 -8.12
N ILE A 177 -5.50 9.69 -7.02
CA ILE A 177 -5.08 10.17 -5.70
C ILE A 177 -5.51 9.12 -4.67
N ARG A 178 -4.57 8.60 -3.88
CA ARG A 178 -4.91 7.78 -2.71
C ARG A 178 -5.43 8.70 -1.60
N LEU A 179 -6.60 8.37 -1.07
CA LEU A 179 -7.32 9.20 -0.11
C LEU A 179 -7.15 8.72 1.35
N ASN A 180 -6.77 7.46 1.56
CA ASN A 180 -6.53 6.88 2.89
C ASN A 180 -5.61 5.64 2.83
N GLU A 181 -5.41 5.00 3.98
CA GLU A 181 -4.64 3.76 4.13
C GLU A 181 -5.40 2.51 3.65
N ASP A 182 -6.74 2.48 3.66
CA ASP A 182 -7.56 1.32 3.28
C ASP A 182 -7.81 1.15 1.78
N SER A 183 -6.84 1.53 0.92
CA SER A 183 -6.97 1.48 -0.54
C SER A 183 -8.16 2.27 -1.11
N TYR A 184 -8.57 3.36 -0.46
CA TYR A 184 -9.54 4.30 -1.02
C TYR A 184 -8.83 5.24 -2.00
N VAL A 185 -9.25 5.22 -3.26
CA VAL A 185 -8.59 5.93 -4.35
C VAL A 185 -9.61 6.72 -5.15
N GLN A 186 -9.28 7.97 -5.45
CA GLN A 186 -9.95 8.78 -6.45
C GLN A 186 -9.29 8.57 -7.80
N LEU A 187 -10.08 8.35 -8.84
CA LEU A 187 -9.68 8.34 -10.24
C LEU A 187 -10.29 9.57 -10.93
N GLY A 188 -9.53 10.24 -11.80
CA GLY A 188 -9.95 11.47 -12.47
C GLY A 188 -10.09 12.68 -11.55
N GLN A 189 -10.66 13.76 -12.09
CA GLN A 189 -10.82 15.05 -11.40
C GLN A 189 -12.17 15.70 -11.72
N GLY A 190 -12.58 16.66 -10.88
CA GLY A 190 -13.77 17.46 -11.07
C GLY A 190 -15.05 16.63 -11.13
N LYS A 191 -15.99 17.00 -12.01
CA LYS A 191 -17.27 16.30 -12.17
C LYS A 191 -17.16 14.87 -12.74
N TYR A 192 -15.99 14.49 -13.26
CA TYR A 192 -15.74 13.16 -13.83
C TYR A 192 -14.96 12.25 -12.89
N GLN A 193 -14.68 12.69 -11.66
CA GLN A 193 -14.01 11.86 -10.69
C GLN A 193 -14.84 10.63 -10.33
N ARG A 194 -14.16 9.51 -10.09
CA ARG A 194 -14.73 8.26 -9.57
C ARG A 194 -13.97 7.83 -8.33
N LYS A 195 -14.63 7.14 -7.42
CA LYS A 195 -14.04 6.62 -6.19
C LYS A 195 -14.07 5.10 -6.17
N ILE A 196 -12.96 4.50 -5.78
CA ILE A 196 -12.83 3.06 -5.63
C ILE A 196 -12.27 2.73 -4.25
N GLN A 197 -12.67 1.59 -3.70
CA GLN A 197 -12.03 0.97 -2.55
C GLN A 197 -11.86 -0.53 -2.84
N ALA A 198 -10.62 -0.98 -2.95
CA ALA A 198 -10.32 -2.28 -3.57
C ALA A 198 -10.98 -2.40 -4.96
N THR A 199 -11.91 -3.33 -5.14
CA THR A 199 -12.68 -3.52 -6.39
C THR A 199 -14.11 -2.96 -6.31
N VAL A 200 -14.49 -2.34 -5.20
CA VAL A 200 -15.78 -1.66 -5.05
C VAL A 200 -15.65 -0.27 -5.65
N VAL A 201 -16.62 0.10 -6.49
CA VAL A 201 -16.68 1.43 -7.10
C VAL A 201 -17.87 2.21 -6.52
N ASP A 202 -17.84 3.53 -6.60
CA ASP A 202 -18.93 4.41 -6.18
C ASP A 202 -20.31 4.12 -6.81
N SER A 203 -20.36 3.38 -7.92
CA SER A 203 -21.60 2.90 -8.55
C SER A 203 -21.99 1.48 -8.14
N THR A 204 -21.23 0.80 -7.28
CA THR A 204 -21.63 -0.49 -6.73
C THR A 204 -22.79 -0.29 -5.77
N SER A 205 -23.91 -0.98 -6.02
CA SER A 205 -25.10 -0.92 -5.16
C SER A 205 -24.77 -1.34 -3.73
N SER A 206 -25.12 -0.49 -2.75
CA SER A 206 -24.97 -0.83 -1.32
C SER A 206 -25.75 -2.08 -0.95
N LEU A 207 -26.96 -2.23 -1.47
CA LEU A 207 -27.78 -3.43 -1.29
C LEU A 207 -27.12 -4.65 -1.94
N GLY A 208 -26.47 -4.48 -3.10
CA GLY A 208 -25.71 -5.55 -3.75
C GLY A 208 -24.54 -6.03 -2.90
N VAL A 209 -23.80 -5.11 -2.26
CA VAL A 209 -22.72 -5.46 -1.33
C VAL A 209 -23.27 -6.19 -0.09
N GLU A 210 -24.38 -5.71 0.48
CA GLU A 210 -25.02 -6.35 1.63
C GLU A 210 -25.50 -7.78 1.31
N ILE A 211 -26.16 -7.95 0.16
CA ILE A 211 -26.61 -9.26 -0.32
C ILE A 211 -25.41 -10.20 -0.49
N ALA A 212 -24.37 -9.78 -1.23
CA ALA A 212 -23.20 -10.60 -1.49
C ALA A 212 -22.42 -10.98 -0.21
N GLY A 213 -22.48 -10.14 0.82
CA GLY A 213 -21.89 -10.42 2.14
C GLY A 213 -22.69 -11.40 3.00
N ASN A 214 -23.95 -11.67 2.65
CA ASN A 214 -24.83 -12.61 3.34
C ASN A 214 -25.07 -13.87 2.48
N LYS A 215 -24.52 -14.99 2.92
CA LYS A 215 -24.55 -16.26 2.16
C LYS A 215 -25.97 -16.82 2.01
N GLU A 216 -26.85 -16.60 2.99
CA GLU A 216 -28.24 -17.08 2.94
C GLU A 216 -29.06 -16.27 1.94
N ARG A 217 -29.06 -14.94 2.04
CA ARG A 217 -29.75 -14.07 1.08
C ARG A 217 -29.24 -14.26 -0.35
N THR A 218 -27.92 -14.40 -0.52
CA THR A 218 -27.34 -14.69 -1.84
C THR A 218 -27.91 -15.99 -2.41
N LYS A 219 -27.99 -17.03 -1.58
CA LYS A 219 -28.48 -18.34 -1.97
C LYS A 219 -29.96 -18.33 -2.35
N GLU A 220 -30.79 -17.65 -1.57
CA GLU A 220 -32.22 -17.46 -1.85
C GLU A 220 -32.42 -16.81 -3.21
N ILE A 221 -31.77 -15.67 -3.46
CA ILE A 221 -31.87 -14.95 -4.74
C ILE A 221 -31.42 -15.82 -5.91
N LEU A 222 -30.31 -16.55 -5.77
CA LEU A 222 -29.84 -17.46 -6.83
C LEU A 222 -30.85 -18.58 -7.08
N GLY A 223 -31.37 -19.21 -6.02
CA GLY A 223 -32.35 -20.30 -6.11
C GLY A 223 -33.68 -19.85 -6.73
N GLU A 224 -34.22 -18.70 -6.31
CA GLU A 224 -35.44 -18.09 -6.88
C GLU A 224 -35.32 -17.80 -8.38
N ASN A 225 -34.10 -17.55 -8.86
CA ASN A 225 -33.80 -17.32 -10.26
C ASN A 225 -33.36 -18.60 -11.01
N GLY A 226 -33.54 -19.78 -10.41
CA GLY A 226 -33.26 -21.07 -11.04
C GLY A 226 -31.77 -21.41 -11.15
N ILE A 227 -30.89 -20.67 -10.47
CA ILE A 227 -29.46 -20.98 -10.41
C ILE A 227 -29.25 -22.07 -9.35
N PRO A 228 -28.63 -23.21 -9.69
CA PRO A 228 -28.40 -24.28 -8.73
C PRO A 228 -27.56 -23.81 -7.53
N VAL A 229 -28.05 -24.09 -6.34
CA VAL A 229 -27.36 -23.82 -5.07
C VAL A 229 -27.29 -25.10 -4.23
N PRO A 230 -26.24 -25.31 -3.42
CA PRO A 230 -26.15 -26.49 -2.55
C PRO A 230 -27.34 -26.56 -1.59
N GLN A 231 -27.87 -27.74 -1.25
CA GLN A 231 -28.89 -27.85 -0.20
C GLN A 231 -28.29 -27.49 1.17
N GLY A 232 -29.02 -26.74 2.00
CA GLY A 232 -28.55 -26.32 3.33
C GLY A 232 -29.17 -25.01 3.83
N LYS A 233 -28.94 -24.65 5.09
CA LYS A 233 -29.43 -23.42 5.73
C LYS A 233 -28.53 -22.98 6.87
N ALA A 234 -28.73 -21.77 7.38
CA ALA A 234 -28.12 -21.33 8.63
C ALA A 234 -28.80 -21.99 9.84
N VAL A 235 -28.01 -22.30 10.86
CA VAL A 235 -28.45 -22.90 12.13
C VAL A 235 -27.81 -22.17 13.31
N GLU A 236 -28.49 -22.18 14.45
CA GLU A 236 -28.07 -21.48 15.67
C GLU A 236 -27.53 -22.42 16.75
N SER A 237 -27.68 -23.74 16.58
CA SER A 237 -27.24 -24.74 17.54
C SER A 237 -26.55 -25.93 16.86
N LEU A 238 -25.72 -26.65 17.62
CA LEU A 238 -25.07 -27.87 17.16
C LEU A 238 -26.10 -28.99 16.89
N ASP A 239 -27.17 -29.04 17.66
CA ASP A 239 -28.23 -30.03 17.49
C ASP A 239 -28.96 -29.83 16.17
N GLU A 240 -29.34 -28.58 15.84
CA GLU A 240 -29.86 -28.23 14.51
C GLU A 240 -28.87 -28.55 13.38
N ALA A 241 -27.57 -28.32 13.61
CA ALA A 241 -26.53 -28.65 12.64
C ALA A 241 -26.48 -30.16 12.37
N ALA A 242 -26.58 -30.98 13.43
CA ALA A 242 -26.57 -32.44 13.34
C ALA A 242 -27.81 -32.99 12.64
N GLU A 243 -29.01 -32.52 13.02
CA GLU A 243 -30.27 -32.89 12.36
C GLU A 243 -30.24 -32.57 10.86
N LEU A 244 -29.76 -31.37 10.51
CA LEU A 244 -29.66 -30.93 9.13
C LEU A 244 -28.60 -31.71 8.34
N ALA A 245 -27.48 -32.09 8.96
CA ALA A 245 -26.46 -32.90 8.31
C ALA A 245 -26.97 -34.32 7.98
N GLU A 246 -27.80 -34.90 8.85
CA GLU A 246 -28.47 -36.17 8.59
C GLU A 246 -29.54 -36.05 7.49
N GLU A 247 -30.32 -34.95 7.49
CA GLU A 247 -31.32 -34.68 6.44
C GLU A 247 -30.69 -34.53 5.05
N ILE A 248 -29.59 -33.76 4.95
CA ILE A 248 -28.83 -33.53 3.71
C ILE A 248 -28.04 -34.79 3.30
N GLY A 249 -27.63 -35.58 4.29
CA GLY A 249 -26.68 -36.67 4.18
C GLY A 249 -25.23 -36.18 4.02
N TYR A 250 -24.32 -36.83 4.72
CA TYR A 250 -22.87 -36.59 4.59
C TYR A 250 -22.34 -36.92 3.17
N PRO A 251 -21.22 -36.32 2.72
CA PRO A 251 -20.48 -35.25 3.39
C PRO A 251 -21.15 -33.86 3.34
N VAL A 252 -20.84 -33.02 4.33
CA VAL A 252 -21.33 -31.64 4.45
C VAL A 252 -20.19 -30.62 4.61
N VAL A 253 -20.53 -29.34 4.56
CA VAL A 253 -19.65 -28.18 4.77
C VAL A 253 -20.23 -27.33 5.88
N THR A 254 -19.38 -26.81 6.77
CA THR A 254 -19.75 -25.73 7.70
C THR A 254 -19.02 -24.44 7.33
N LYS A 255 -19.69 -23.30 7.50
CA LYS A 255 -19.10 -21.96 7.34
C LYS A 255 -19.87 -20.94 8.17
N PRO A 256 -19.23 -19.86 8.65
CA PRO A 256 -19.97 -18.77 9.29
C PRO A 256 -20.88 -18.08 8.27
N LEU A 257 -22.06 -17.63 8.73
CA LEU A 257 -23.04 -16.93 7.88
C LEU A 257 -22.41 -15.70 7.22
N ARG A 258 -21.79 -14.82 8.02
CA ARG A 258 -21.01 -13.67 7.54
C ARG A 258 -19.52 -13.98 7.63
N GLY A 259 -18.75 -13.42 6.71
CA GLY A 259 -17.30 -13.56 6.70
C GLY A 259 -16.73 -13.93 5.33
N ASN A 260 -15.46 -13.59 5.16
CA ASN A 260 -14.72 -13.61 3.90
C ASN A 260 -13.43 -14.46 4.03
N HIS A 261 -12.76 -14.69 2.89
CA HIS A 261 -11.44 -15.35 2.81
C HIS A 261 -11.39 -16.79 3.37
N GLY A 262 -12.51 -17.50 3.40
CA GLY A 262 -12.55 -18.90 3.85
C GLY A 262 -12.30 -19.10 5.34
N ARG A 263 -12.29 -18.04 6.15
CA ARG A 263 -12.11 -18.16 7.60
C ARG A 263 -13.30 -18.89 8.23
N GLY A 264 -13.01 -19.91 9.04
CA GLY A 264 -14.02 -20.75 9.70
C GLY A 264 -14.82 -21.64 8.74
N VAL A 265 -14.32 -21.87 7.52
CA VAL A 265 -14.91 -22.82 6.59
C VAL A 265 -14.25 -24.18 6.78
N THR A 266 -15.05 -25.21 6.99
CA THR A 266 -14.60 -26.61 7.04
C THR A 266 -15.36 -27.41 6.01
N THR A 267 -14.63 -28.05 5.10
CA THR A 267 -15.20 -28.80 3.97
C THR A 267 -15.03 -30.30 4.15
N ASN A 268 -15.83 -31.08 3.41
CA ASN A 268 -15.74 -32.54 3.37
C ASN A 268 -15.85 -33.18 4.77
N ILE A 269 -16.79 -32.69 5.57
CA ILE A 269 -17.12 -33.23 6.88
C ILE A 269 -17.91 -34.52 6.63
N THR A 270 -17.45 -35.63 7.20
CA THR A 270 -17.99 -36.98 6.94
C THR A 270 -18.57 -37.65 8.18
N THR A 271 -18.31 -37.12 9.37
CA THR A 271 -18.76 -37.70 10.64
C THR A 271 -19.39 -36.65 11.58
N PRO A 272 -20.21 -37.08 12.56
CA PRO A 272 -20.75 -36.20 13.59
C PRO A 272 -19.67 -35.52 14.46
N ASP A 273 -18.58 -36.23 14.78
CA ASP A 273 -17.48 -35.66 15.57
C ASP A 273 -16.74 -34.55 14.80
N GLU A 274 -16.50 -34.76 13.49
CA GLU A 274 -15.95 -33.73 12.61
C GLU A 274 -16.90 -32.53 12.52
N LEU A 275 -18.21 -32.78 12.40
CA LEU A 275 -19.23 -31.73 12.34
C LEU A 275 -19.20 -30.85 13.59
N LYS A 276 -19.10 -31.45 14.77
CA LYS A 276 -19.00 -30.71 16.04
C LYS A 276 -17.77 -29.80 16.05
N HIS A 277 -16.60 -30.34 15.70
CA HIS A 277 -15.38 -29.55 15.67
C HIS A 277 -15.46 -28.40 14.65
N ALA A 278 -16.00 -28.71 13.47
CA ALA A 278 -16.19 -27.77 12.38
C ALA A 278 -17.19 -26.65 12.71
N TYR A 279 -18.25 -26.98 13.44
CA TYR A 279 -19.25 -26.04 13.94
C TYR A 279 -18.64 -25.08 14.95
N ASP A 280 -17.88 -25.59 15.94
CA ASP A 280 -17.21 -24.77 16.95
C ASP A 280 -16.22 -23.79 16.33
N LEU A 281 -15.52 -24.17 15.25
CA LEU A 281 -14.62 -23.28 14.51
C LEU A 281 -15.37 -22.16 13.80
N ALA A 282 -16.48 -22.46 13.13
CA ALA A 282 -17.31 -21.47 12.46
C ALA A 282 -17.97 -20.51 13.46
N ARG A 283 -18.44 -21.03 14.60
CA ARG A 283 -19.16 -20.26 15.62
C ARG A 283 -18.30 -19.22 16.35
N LYS A 284 -16.97 -19.40 16.35
CA LYS A 284 -16.03 -18.39 16.84
C LYS A 284 -16.04 -17.11 16.00
N ILE A 285 -16.56 -17.16 14.78
CA ILE A 285 -16.59 -16.03 13.83
C ILE A 285 -17.98 -15.40 13.75
N ASP A 286 -19.03 -16.21 13.69
CA ASP A 286 -20.41 -15.75 13.58
C ASP A 286 -21.33 -16.64 14.43
N SER A 287 -22.35 -16.05 15.07
CA SER A 287 -23.32 -16.80 15.87
C SER A 287 -24.13 -17.79 15.03
N TYR A 288 -24.30 -17.52 13.73
CA TYR A 288 -24.97 -18.38 12.78
C TYR A 288 -23.97 -19.17 11.94
N VAL A 289 -24.17 -20.49 11.86
CA VAL A 289 -23.35 -21.38 11.04
C VAL A 289 -24.21 -21.94 9.92
N VAL A 290 -23.72 -21.85 8.68
CA VAL A 290 -24.36 -22.50 7.53
C VAL A 290 -23.86 -23.94 7.46
N VAL A 291 -24.79 -24.89 7.40
CA VAL A 291 -24.53 -26.30 7.07
C VAL A 291 -25.10 -26.57 5.69
N GLU A 292 -24.28 -27.07 4.77
CA GLU A 292 -24.68 -27.34 3.40
C GLU A 292 -24.03 -28.59 2.81
N LYS A 293 -24.64 -29.12 1.75
CA LYS A 293 -24.13 -30.30 1.04
C LYS A 293 -22.73 -30.03 0.49
N TYR A 294 -21.80 -30.93 0.75
CA TYR A 294 -20.49 -30.91 0.07
C TYR A 294 -20.66 -31.38 -1.37
N LEU A 295 -20.20 -30.54 -2.31
CA LEU A 295 -20.25 -30.82 -3.74
C LEU A 295 -18.87 -31.17 -4.26
N VAL A 296 -18.79 -32.21 -5.09
CA VAL A 296 -17.56 -32.65 -5.76
C VAL A 296 -17.56 -32.13 -7.20
N GLY A 297 -16.46 -31.51 -7.61
CA GLY A 297 -16.29 -30.99 -8.96
C GLY A 297 -15.16 -29.96 -9.04
N TYR A 298 -15.16 -29.21 -10.13
CA TYR A 298 -14.22 -28.11 -10.34
C TYR A 298 -14.74 -26.82 -9.70
N ASP A 299 -13.89 -26.12 -8.93
CA ASP A 299 -14.18 -24.79 -8.38
C ASP A 299 -13.64 -23.72 -9.34
N PHE A 300 -14.54 -22.93 -9.94
CA PHE A 300 -14.18 -21.83 -10.81
C PHE A 300 -14.52 -20.48 -10.18
N ARG A 301 -13.56 -19.55 -10.20
CA ARG A 301 -13.81 -18.13 -9.94
C ARG A 301 -14.16 -17.41 -11.23
N MET A 302 -15.40 -16.95 -11.34
CA MET A 302 -15.90 -16.20 -12.49
C MET A 302 -15.85 -14.68 -12.22
N MET A 303 -15.42 -13.92 -13.22
CA MET A 303 -15.43 -12.45 -13.22
C MET A 303 -16.52 -11.95 -14.16
N VAL A 304 -17.45 -11.17 -13.62
CA VAL A 304 -18.52 -10.51 -14.37
C VAL A 304 -18.35 -9.01 -14.21
N ILE A 305 -18.29 -8.29 -15.32
CA ILE A 305 -18.18 -6.81 -15.35
C ILE A 305 -19.29 -6.30 -16.26
N ASP A 306 -20.10 -5.36 -15.75
CA ASP A 306 -21.20 -4.73 -16.49
C ASP A 306 -22.17 -5.77 -17.11
N GLY A 307 -22.55 -6.75 -16.29
CA GLY A 307 -23.44 -7.85 -16.70
C GLY A 307 -22.83 -8.85 -17.70
N LYS A 308 -21.55 -8.72 -18.05
CA LYS A 308 -20.87 -9.60 -19.01
C LYS A 308 -19.83 -10.47 -18.33
N PHE A 309 -19.85 -11.76 -18.64
CA PHE A 309 -18.78 -12.68 -18.26
C PHE A 309 -17.47 -12.30 -18.97
N GLN A 310 -16.39 -12.14 -18.20
CA GLN A 310 -15.09 -11.70 -18.71
C GLN A 310 -14.03 -12.80 -18.63
N ALA A 311 -13.99 -13.54 -17.52
CA ALA A 311 -12.98 -14.56 -17.29
C ALA A 311 -13.46 -15.60 -16.27
N ALA A 312 -12.92 -16.80 -16.36
CA ALA A 312 -12.99 -17.81 -15.31
C ALA A 312 -11.58 -18.34 -15.01
N ALA A 313 -11.31 -18.56 -13.72
CA ALA A 313 -10.08 -19.20 -13.26
C ALA A 313 -10.42 -20.46 -12.48
N LEU A 314 -9.82 -21.60 -12.86
CA LEU A 314 -9.89 -22.82 -12.07
C LEU A 314 -9.09 -22.63 -10.78
N ARG A 315 -9.69 -22.98 -9.65
CA ARG A 315 -9.03 -22.96 -8.34
C ARG A 315 -8.51 -24.36 -8.03
N GLU A 316 -7.21 -24.53 -8.17
CA GLU A 316 -6.52 -25.76 -7.77
C GLU A 316 -6.05 -25.63 -6.31
N PRO A 317 -6.31 -26.63 -5.44
CA PRO A 317 -5.70 -26.69 -4.13
C PRO A 317 -4.17 -26.65 -4.24
N ALA A 318 -3.48 -26.14 -3.21
CA ALA A 318 -2.02 -26.15 -3.22
C ALA A 318 -1.50 -27.60 -3.28
N PHE A 319 -0.66 -27.88 -4.27
CA PHE A 319 0.03 -29.16 -4.42
C PHE A 319 1.48 -28.93 -4.86
N VAL A 320 2.32 -29.93 -4.62
CA VAL A 320 3.71 -29.96 -5.10
C VAL A 320 3.86 -31.10 -6.09
N ILE A 321 4.59 -30.86 -7.16
CA ILE A 321 4.99 -31.92 -8.10
C ILE A 321 6.39 -32.37 -7.67
N GLY A 322 6.49 -33.62 -7.19
CA GLY A 322 7.77 -34.20 -6.81
C GLY A 322 8.73 -34.27 -8.00
N ASN A 323 9.90 -33.64 -7.86
CA ASN A 323 10.99 -33.71 -8.84
C ASN A 323 11.99 -34.85 -8.55
N GLY A 324 11.74 -35.65 -7.50
CA GLY A 324 12.62 -36.73 -7.03
C GLY A 324 13.94 -36.27 -6.39
N LYS A 325 14.18 -34.96 -6.24
CA LYS A 325 15.43 -34.38 -5.72
C LYS A 325 15.24 -33.52 -4.48
N SER A 326 14.08 -32.87 -4.36
CA SER A 326 13.77 -31.89 -3.32
C SER A 326 12.64 -32.41 -2.44
N SER A 327 12.77 -32.23 -1.12
CA SER A 327 11.70 -32.49 -0.16
C SER A 327 10.81 -31.25 -0.01
N SER A 328 9.49 -31.43 0.04
CA SER A 328 8.53 -30.40 0.42
C SER A 328 8.45 -30.32 1.95
N LEU A 329 8.93 -29.22 2.54
CA LEU A 329 8.65 -28.81 3.91
C LEU A 329 7.83 -27.52 3.86
#